data_AF-A0A3N2NV67-F1
#
_entry.id   AF-A0A3N2NV67-F1
#
_cell.length_a   1.000
_cell.length_b   1.000
_cell.length_c   1.000
_cell.angle_alpha   90.00
_cell.angle_beta   90.00
_cell.angle_gamma   90.00
#
_symmetry.space_group_name_H-M   'P 1'
#
loop_
_entity.id
_entity.type
_entity.pdbx_description
1 polymer ?
#
loop_
_entity_poly.entity_id
_entity_poly.type
_entity_poly.pdbx_seq_one_letter_code
_entity_poly.pdbx_strand_id
1 'polypeptide(L)'
;MEGRLGAWDDGSKLFEGESPGPVGRPDPATERRHRMSVRRPYGIVLGRFQPVHLGHAEYLRAARRRCTRLVIGITNPDLAALRATAEDPARSMAWNNPFTYYQRTMMVEAACADEGWTPGDYLVVPAPVNEPDRLGQYLPPPDEATVFVTIYDEWGETKKRRLEALGYSVETLWRRTMAERVTSGTEIRAALRAGSARWRRHVSPRVVPLLEAYARDLTDRRHTGQNP
;
A
#
# COMPACT_ATOMS: atom_id res chain seq x y z
N MET A 1 -56.09 -44.87 -17.52
CA MET A 1 -56.87 -43.74 -18.05
C MET A 1 -55.89 -42.71 -18.59
N GLU A 2 -55.39 -42.97 -19.79
CA GLU A 2 -54.56 -42.03 -20.55
C GLU A 2 -55.47 -41.10 -21.36
N GLY A 3 -55.28 -39.79 -21.19
CA GLY A 3 -56.02 -38.75 -21.89
C GLY A 3 -55.22 -38.23 -23.09
N ARG A 4 -55.84 -38.29 -24.27
CA ARG A 4 -55.33 -37.83 -25.56
C ARG A 4 -55.26 -36.31 -25.69
N LEU A 5 -54.23 -35.92 -26.45
CA LEU A 5 -54.00 -34.73 -27.28
C LEU A 5 -55.25 -33.97 -27.77
N GLY A 6 -55.15 -32.63 -27.71
CA GLY A 6 -55.94 -31.69 -28.49
C GLY A 6 -55.07 -30.46 -28.81
N ALA A 7 -54.88 -30.20 -30.10
CA ALA A 7 -54.11 -29.10 -30.67
C ALA A 7 -54.76 -27.74 -30.43
N TRP A 8 -53.94 -26.69 -30.30
CA TRP A 8 -54.37 -25.30 -30.41
C TRP A 8 -53.39 -24.50 -31.28
N ASP A 9 -54.02 -23.58 -31.99
CA ASP A 9 -53.69 -23.03 -33.29
C ASP A 9 -52.72 -21.85 -33.24
N ASP A 10 -52.13 -21.61 -34.41
CA ASP A 10 -51.34 -20.47 -34.84
C ASP A 10 -52.00 -19.13 -34.49
N GLY A 11 -51.30 -18.35 -33.67
CA GLY A 11 -51.62 -16.97 -33.32
C GLY A 11 -50.47 -16.03 -33.66
N SER A 12 -50.01 -16.06 -34.90
CA SER A 12 -49.08 -15.07 -35.43
C SER A 12 -49.78 -13.71 -35.61
N LYS A 13 -49.65 -12.80 -34.63
CA LYS A 13 -49.53 -11.33 -34.76
C LYS A 13 -49.75 -10.64 -33.42
N LEU A 14 -49.06 -9.50 -33.29
CA LEU A 14 -49.11 -8.47 -32.23
C LEU A 14 -47.98 -8.58 -31.21
N PHE A 15 -46.83 -8.00 -31.55
CA PHE A 15 -46.02 -7.09 -30.73
C PHE A 15 -44.85 -6.59 -31.60
N GLU A 16 -45.12 -5.62 -32.47
CA GLU A 16 -44.05 -4.76 -33.02
C GLU A 16 -43.68 -3.75 -31.93
N GLY A 17 -42.79 -4.17 -31.03
CA GLY A 17 -42.07 -3.27 -30.13
C GLY A 17 -40.73 -2.92 -30.77
N GLU A 18 -40.49 -1.62 -30.97
CA GLU A 18 -39.24 -1.09 -31.51
C GLU A 18 -38.03 -1.70 -30.78
N SER A 19 -37.13 -2.32 -31.55
CA SER A 19 -35.83 -2.75 -31.03
C SER A 19 -35.05 -1.51 -30.59
N PRO A 20 -34.50 -1.47 -29.36
CA PRO A 20 -33.60 -0.38 -28.99
C PRO A 20 -32.41 -0.41 -29.95
N GLY A 21 -32.24 0.68 -30.69
CA GLY A 21 -31.12 0.85 -31.61
C GLY A 21 -29.78 0.65 -30.89
N PRO A 22 -28.72 0.28 -31.63
CA PRO A 22 -27.44 -0.07 -31.03
C PRO A 22 -26.95 1.09 -30.16
N VAL A 23 -26.82 0.85 -28.86
CA VAL A 23 -26.13 1.77 -27.94
C VAL A 23 -24.69 1.85 -28.46
N GLY A 24 -24.37 2.97 -29.12
CA GLY A 24 -23.05 3.20 -29.67
C GLY A 24 -22.00 3.03 -28.58
N ARG A 25 -20.94 2.26 -28.86
CA ARG A 25 -19.80 2.14 -27.95
C ARG A 25 -19.31 3.56 -27.63
N PRO A 26 -19.17 3.92 -26.35
CA PRO A 26 -18.73 5.26 -26.00
C PRO A 26 -17.35 5.53 -26.61
N ASP A 27 -17.15 6.77 -27.07
CA ASP A 27 -15.89 7.21 -27.65
C ASP A 27 -14.71 6.89 -26.69
N PRO A 28 -13.62 6.25 -27.16
CA PRO A 28 -12.43 5.95 -26.34
C PRO A 28 -11.88 7.16 -25.59
N ALA A 29 -12.06 8.38 -26.09
CA ALA A 29 -11.69 9.61 -25.39
C ALA A 29 -12.61 9.90 -24.19
N THR A 30 -13.89 9.58 -24.30
CA THR A 30 -14.90 9.69 -23.24
C THR A 30 -14.71 8.60 -22.18
N GLU A 31 -14.37 7.36 -22.58
CA GLU A 31 -13.96 6.30 -21.65
C GLU A 31 -12.65 6.67 -20.92
N ARG A 32 -11.65 7.24 -21.61
CA ARG A 32 -10.43 7.73 -20.96
C ARG A 32 -10.72 8.88 -19.99
N ARG A 33 -11.62 9.82 -20.33
CA ARG A 33 -12.00 10.93 -19.45
C ARG A 33 -12.80 10.44 -18.23
N HIS A 34 -13.71 9.47 -18.40
CA HIS A 34 -14.48 8.88 -17.30
C HIS A 34 -13.59 8.03 -16.37
N ARG A 35 -12.64 7.28 -16.94
CA ARG A 35 -11.58 6.55 -16.22
C ARG A 35 -10.59 7.48 -15.50
N MET A 36 -10.55 8.76 -15.87
CA MET A 36 -9.74 9.80 -15.22
C MET A 36 -10.48 10.60 -14.15
N SER A 37 -11.83 10.54 -14.07
CA SER A 37 -12.61 11.30 -13.08
C SER A 37 -13.11 10.48 -11.89
N VAL A 38 -13.11 9.15 -11.98
CA VAL A 38 -13.49 8.27 -10.86
C VAL A 38 -12.23 7.89 -10.08
N ARG A 39 -12.15 8.33 -8.81
CA ARG A 39 -11.12 7.85 -7.87
C ARG A 39 -11.13 6.33 -7.85
N ARG A 40 -9.96 5.70 -7.95
CA ARG A 40 -9.86 4.23 -7.85
C ARG A 40 -10.41 3.77 -6.50
N PRO A 41 -11.17 2.65 -6.43
CA PRO A 41 -11.69 2.14 -5.17
C PRO A 41 -10.56 1.98 -4.14
N TYR A 42 -9.46 1.35 -4.55
CA TYR A 42 -8.29 1.13 -3.71
C TYR A 42 -7.01 1.71 -4.31
N GLY A 43 -6.23 2.36 -3.44
CA GLY A 43 -4.83 2.68 -3.67
C GLY A 43 -3.96 1.79 -2.80
N ILE A 44 -2.82 1.33 -3.29
CA ILE A 44 -1.87 0.54 -2.50
C ILE A 44 -0.55 1.30 -2.40
N VAL A 45 0.01 1.36 -1.20
CA VAL A 45 1.36 1.86 -0.93
C VAL A 45 2.11 0.85 -0.10
N LEU A 46 3.39 0.63 -0.44
CA LEU A 46 4.20 -0.41 0.20
C LEU A 46 5.46 0.21 0.79
N GLY A 47 5.71 0.01 2.08
CA GLY A 47 6.88 0.52 2.78
C GLY A 47 7.31 -0.37 3.93
N ARG A 48 8.57 -0.27 4.36
CA ARG A 48 9.05 -0.99 5.56
C ARG A 48 8.65 -0.28 6.85
N PHE A 49 8.57 1.06 6.80
CA PHE A 49 8.21 1.94 7.90
C PHE A 49 9.04 1.68 9.17
N GLN A 50 10.37 1.70 9.07
CA GLN A 50 11.32 1.43 10.16
C GLN A 50 12.11 2.70 10.59
N PRO A 51 11.49 3.70 11.25
CA PRO A 51 10.06 3.90 11.50
C PRO A 51 9.37 4.63 10.31
N VAL A 52 8.06 4.93 10.43
CA VAL A 52 7.38 5.90 9.56
C VAL A 52 7.95 7.32 9.81
N HIS A 53 7.98 8.17 8.78
CA HIS A 53 8.62 9.48 8.83
C HIS A 53 7.95 10.46 7.86
N LEU A 54 8.32 11.75 7.89
CA LEU A 54 7.64 12.80 7.09
C LEU A 54 7.73 12.56 5.58
N GLY A 55 8.81 11.96 5.08
CA GLY A 55 8.88 11.52 3.68
C GLY A 55 7.85 10.42 3.33
N HIS A 56 7.51 9.55 4.28
CA HIS A 56 6.40 8.62 4.10
C HIS A 56 5.07 9.35 4.16
N ALA A 57 4.88 10.33 5.06
CA ALA A 57 3.65 11.12 5.12
C ALA A 57 3.35 11.84 3.78
N GLU A 58 4.37 12.42 3.13
CA GLU A 58 4.25 12.99 1.77
C GLU A 58 3.76 11.93 0.77
N TYR A 59 4.38 10.75 0.78
CA TYR A 59 4.04 9.61 -0.08
C TYR A 59 2.61 9.11 0.15
N LEU A 60 2.22 8.88 1.40
CA LEU A 60 0.89 8.43 1.77
C LEU A 60 -0.16 9.47 1.33
N ARG A 61 0.08 10.76 1.58
CA ARG A 61 -0.84 11.85 1.21
C ARG A 61 -1.04 11.94 -0.30
N ALA A 62 0.03 11.82 -1.07
CA ALA A 62 -0.03 11.83 -2.53
C ALA A 62 -0.86 10.65 -3.06
N ALA A 63 -0.70 9.45 -2.49
CA ALA A 63 -1.49 8.28 -2.83
C ALA A 63 -2.97 8.44 -2.41
N ARG A 64 -3.23 8.88 -1.18
CA ARG A 64 -4.59 9.07 -0.62
C ARG A 64 -5.45 10.00 -1.48
N ARG A 65 -4.86 11.00 -2.13
CA ARG A 65 -5.57 11.92 -3.04
C ARG A 65 -6.08 11.26 -4.32
N ARG A 66 -5.57 10.08 -4.69
CA ARG A 66 -5.86 9.38 -5.97
C ARG A 66 -6.80 8.18 -5.82
N CYS A 67 -7.17 7.83 -4.60
CA CYS A 67 -8.05 6.69 -4.31
C CYS A 67 -9.17 7.06 -3.33
N THR A 68 -10.16 6.17 -3.23
CA THR A 68 -11.21 6.26 -2.21
C THR A 68 -10.68 5.77 -0.87
N ARG A 69 -10.09 4.56 -0.83
CA ARG A 69 -9.45 3.98 0.37
C ARG A 69 -8.00 3.58 0.10
N LEU A 70 -7.10 3.89 1.03
CA LEU A 70 -5.67 3.60 0.90
C LEU A 70 -5.28 2.35 1.71
N VAL A 71 -4.76 1.32 1.04
CA VAL A 71 -4.15 0.14 1.67
C VAL A 71 -2.65 0.39 1.84
N ILE A 72 -2.20 0.43 3.09
CA ILE A 72 -0.82 0.68 3.49
C ILE A 72 -0.19 -0.66 3.88
N GLY A 73 0.55 -1.25 2.94
CA GLY A 73 1.23 -2.53 3.15
C GLY A 73 2.59 -2.37 3.82
N ILE A 74 2.70 -2.91 5.03
CA ILE A 74 3.97 -3.01 5.76
C ILE A 74 4.76 -4.21 5.22
N THR A 75 5.80 -3.89 4.47
CA THR A 75 6.74 -4.88 3.94
C THR A 75 7.64 -5.44 5.02
N ASN A 76 8.08 -6.69 4.82
CA ASN A 76 8.81 -7.47 5.82
C ASN A 76 8.07 -7.48 7.17
N PRO A 77 6.81 -7.94 7.22
CA PRO A 77 5.98 -7.87 8.43
C PRO A 77 6.54 -8.76 9.55
N ASP A 78 6.97 -9.98 9.21
CA ASP A 78 7.59 -10.91 10.14
C ASP A 78 9.11 -10.70 10.17
N LEU A 79 9.64 -10.33 11.34
CA LEU A 79 11.08 -10.11 11.53
C LEU A 79 11.88 -11.43 11.57
N ALA A 80 11.26 -12.54 11.97
CA ALA A 80 11.89 -13.86 11.98
C ALA A 80 12.04 -14.43 10.56
N ALA A 81 11.18 -14.01 9.63
CA ALA A 81 11.20 -14.43 8.23
C ALA A 81 12.00 -13.48 7.32
N LEU A 82 12.83 -12.57 7.87
CA LEU A 82 13.65 -11.66 7.08
C LEU A 82 14.66 -12.44 6.22
N ARG A 83 14.48 -12.39 4.91
CA ARG A 83 15.44 -12.94 3.95
C ARG A 83 16.41 -11.85 3.50
N ALA A 84 17.70 -12.16 3.50
CA ALA A 84 18.68 -11.35 2.78
C ALA A 84 18.40 -11.47 1.28
N THR A 85 18.47 -10.35 0.56
CA THR A 85 18.39 -10.32 -0.90
C THR A 85 19.76 -9.92 -1.43
N ALA A 86 20.22 -10.52 -2.53
CA ALA A 86 21.53 -10.23 -3.13
C ALA A 86 21.69 -8.73 -3.45
N GLU A 87 20.56 -8.06 -3.74
CA GLU A 87 20.47 -6.67 -4.12
C GLU A 87 20.63 -5.69 -2.94
N ASP A 88 20.42 -6.12 -1.69
CA ASP A 88 20.62 -5.29 -0.50
C ASP A 88 20.74 -6.14 0.78
N PRO A 89 21.92 -6.75 1.05
CA PRO A 89 22.12 -7.62 2.21
C PRO A 89 21.94 -6.90 3.54
N ALA A 90 22.12 -5.58 3.57
CA ALA A 90 22.00 -4.78 4.78
C ALA A 90 20.55 -4.62 5.25
N ARG A 91 19.58 -4.71 4.34
CA ARG A 91 18.16 -4.53 4.66
C ARG A 91 17.57 -5.58 5.58
N SER A 92 18.15 -6.78 5.68
CA SER A 92 17.68 -7.83 6.59
C SER A 92 18.32 -7.74 7.98
N MET A 93 19.33 -6.88 8.21
CA MET A 93 19.96 -6.76 9.51
C MET A 93 18.98 -6.31 10.59
N ALA A 94 19.06 -6.90 11.80
CA ALA A 94 18.14 -6.64 12.91
C ALA A 94 18.07 -5.15 13.27
N TRP A 95 19.22 -4.46 13.29
CA TRP A 95 19.28 -3.02 13.58
C TRP A 95 18.69 -2.13 12.48
N ASN A 96 18.51 -2.65 11.27
CA ASN A 96 17.76 -1.99 10.22
C ASN A 96 16.26 -2.22 10.34
N ASN A 97 15.81 -3.24 11.07
CA ASN A 97 14.41 -3.58 11.32
C ASN A 97 14.07 -3.62 12.81
N PRO A 98 14.34 -2.55 13.57
CA PRO A 98 14.21 -2.59 15.02
C PRO A 98 12.76 -2.65 15.53
N PHE A 99 11.76 -2.36 14.70
CA PHE A 99 10.35 -2.32 15.12
C PHE A 99 9.56 -3.49 14.54
N THR A 100 8.72 -4.12 15.37
CA THR A 100 7.84 -5.22 14.97
C THR A 100 6.75 -4.75 13.99
N TYR A 101 6.02 -5.67 13.36
CA TYR A 101 4.83 -5.28 12.57
C TYR A 101 3.86 -4.43 13.40
N TYR A 102 3.52 -4.88 14.61
CA TYR A 102 2.61 -4.18 15.52
C TYR A 102 3.07 -2.75 15.82
N GLN A 103 4.32 -2.57 16.23
CA GLN A 103 4.87 -1.25 16.54
C GLN A 103 4.83 -0.31 15.32
N ARG A 104 5.11 -0.86 14.13
CA ARG A 104 5.03 -0.12 12.88
C ARG A 104 3.60 0.27 12.52
N THR A 105 2.63 -0.62 12.72
CA THR A 105 1.21 -0.32 12.56
C THR A 105 0.79 0.84 13.45
N MET A 106 1.10 0.78 14.75
CA MET A 106 0.75 1.86 15.69
C MET A 106 1.35 3.20 15.27
N MET A 107 2.61 3.21 14.80
CA MET A 107 3.24 4.44 14.32
C MET A 107 2.61 4.93 13.00
N VAL A 108 2.27 4.05 12.06
CA VAL A 108 1.61 4.42 10.80
C VAL A 108 0.22 4.99 11.07
N GLU A 109 -0.58 4.35 11.92
CA GLU A 109 -1.91 4.83 12.32
C GLU A 109 -1.83 6.20 12.99
N ALA A 110 -0.86 6.40 13.89
CA ALA A 110 -0.61 7.69 14.51
C ALA A 110 -0.25 8.78 13.48
N ALA A 111 0.55 8.46 12.46
CA ALA A 111 0.86 9.37 11.36
C ALA A 111 -0.37 9.67 10.51
N CYS A 112 -1.22 8.68 10.21
CA CYS A 112 -2.48 8.89 9.50
C CYS A 112 -3.46 9.77 10.29
N ALA A 113 -3.55 9.59 11.61
CA ALA A 113 -4.38 10.42 12.47
C ALA A 113 -3.92 11.88 12.50
N ASP A 114 -2.62 12.14 12.35
CA ASP A 114 -2.05 13.48 12.26
C ASP A 114 -2.44 14.20 10.95
N GLU A 115 -2.68 13.44 9.88
CA GLU A 115 -3.25 13.92 8.62
C GLU A 115 -4.78 14.12 8.69
N GLY A 116 -5.41 13.83 9.83
CA GLY A 116 -6.86 13.89 10.02
C GLY A 116 -7.62 12.71 9.39
N TRP A 117 -6.95 11.59 9.09
CA TRP A 117 -7.59 10.44 8.47
C TRP A 117 -8.26 9.53 9.50
N THR A 118 -9.37 8.94 9.09
CA THR A 118 -10.18 8.00 9.87
C THR A 118 -9.93 6.55 9.42
N PRO A 119 -10.33 5.52 10.19
CA PRO A 119 -10.23 4.13 9.76
C PRO A 119 -10.98 3.79 8.46
N GLY A 120 -11.92 4.64 8.01
CA GLY A 120 -12.58 4.50 6.71
C GLY A 120 -11.68 4.90 5.53
N ASP A 121 -10.69 5.77 5.78
CA ASP A 121 -9.82 6.32 4.75
C ASP A 121 -8.68 5.38 4.36
N TYR A 122 -8.30 4.46 5.25
CA TYR A 122 -7.16 3.58 5.04
C TYR A 122 -7.32 2.20 5.71
N LEU A 123 -6.37 1.32 5.43
CA LEU A 123 -6.16 0.04 6.13
C LEU A 123 -4.67 -0.24 6.17
N VAL A 124 -4.14 -0.66 7.33
CA VAL A 124 -2.75 -1.11 7.45
C VAL A 124 -2.71 -2.63 7.43
N VAL A 125 -1.94 -3.21 6.52
CA VAL A 125 -1.88 -4.66 6.30
C VAL A 125 -0.44 -5.17 6.25
N PRO A 126 -0.19 -6.46 6.53
CA PRO A 126 1.07 -7.11 6.17
C PRO A 126 1.22 -7.12 4.64
N ALA A 127 2.44 -6.97 4.14
CA ALA A 127 2.72 -7.12 2.71
C ALA A 127 4.05 -7.87 2.50
N PRO A 128 4.06 -9.21 2.59
CA PRO A 128 5.27 -10.00 2.40
C PRO A 128 5.72 -9.99 0.93
N VAL A 129 6.34 -8.88 0.49
CA VAL A 129 6.74 -8.65 -0.92
C VAL A 129 7.75 -9.64 -1.49
N ASN A 130 8.38 -10.45 -0.63
CA ASN A 130 9.29 -11.53 -1.03
C ASN A 130 8.57 -12.88 -1.20
N GLU A 131 7.27 -12.93 -0.90
CA GLU A 131 6.40 -14.10 -1.05
C GLU A 131 5.16 -13.67 -1.88
N PRO A 132 5.34 -13.39 -3.19
CA PRO A 132 4.30 -12.80 -4.03
C PRO A 132 2.98 -13.56 -4.02
N ASP A 133 3.02 -14.88 -3.96
CA ASP A 133 1.84 -15.76 -3.93
C ASP A 133 0.94 -15.51 -2.70
N ARG A 134 1.48 -14.91 -1.64
CA ARG A 134 0.73 -14.57 -0.41
C ARG A 134 0.13 -13.17 -0.44
N LEU A 135 0.53 -12.31 -1.37
CA LEU A 135 0.10 -10.91 -1.39
C LEU A 135 -1.42 -10.77 -1.60
N GLY A 136 -2.03 -11.66 -2.37
CA GLY A 136 -3.49 -11.66 -2.61
C GLY A 136 -4.34 -11.88 -1.35
N GLN A 137 -3.75 -12.37 -0.25
CA GLN A 137 -4.47 -12.49 1.03
C GLN A 137 -4.58 -11.15 1.78
N TYR A 138 -3.73 -10.18 1.45
CA TYR A 138 -3.60 -8.93 2.19
C TYR A 138 -3.90 -7.68 1.36
N LEU A 139 -3.77 -7.79 0.03
CA LEU A 139 -3.96 -6.69 -0.90
C LEU A 139 -5.27 -6.87 -1.69
N PRO A 140 -5.97 -5.78 -2.05
CA PRO A 140 -7.12 -5.86 -2.94
C PRO A 140 -6.75 -6.45 -4.31
N PRO A 141 -7.74 -7.03 -5.03
CA PRO A 141 -7.53 -7.56 -6.37
C PRO A 141 -6.89 -6.55 -7.35
N PRO A 142 -6.02 -6.99 -8.28
CA PRO A 142 -5.32 -6.09 -9.21
C PRO A 142 -6.21 -5.21 -10.10
N ASP A 143 -7.41 -5.66 -10.43
CA ASP A 143 -8.41 -4.95 -11.23
C ASP A 143 -9.14 -3.84 -10.46
N GLU A 144 -9.15 -3.89 -9.12
CA GLU A 144 -9.77 -2.89 -8.25
C GLU A 144 -8.76 -1.88 -7.67
N ALA A 145 -7.47 -2.12 -7.85
CA ALA A 145 -6.41 -1.39 -7.18
C ALA A 145 -5.36 -0.76 -8.10
N THR A 146 -4.77 0.33 -7.65
CA THR A 146 -3.55 0.90 -8.24
C THR A 146 -2.46 0.98 -7.18
N VAL A 147 -1.29 0.42 -7.47
CA VAL A 147 -0.13 0.52 -6.60
C VAL A 147 0.62 1.81 -6.93
N PHE A 148 0.75 2.69 -5.95
CA PHE A 148 1.52 3.91 -6.09
C PHE A 148 2.95 3.66 -5.66
N VAL A 149 3.93 4.04 -6.47
CA VAL A 149 5.36 3.89 -6.16
C VAL A 149 6.08 5.23 -6.24
N THR A 150 7.18 5.33 -5.49
CA THR A 150 8.16 6.42 -5.61
C THR A 150 9.47 5.77 -6.01
N ILE A 151 10.17 6.38 -6.96
CA ILE A 151 11.40 5.80 -7.52
C ILE A 151 12.55 6.73 -7.18
N TYR A 152 13.51 6.19 -6.42
CA TYR A 152 14.72 6.91 -6.02
C TYR A 152 16.02 6.32 -6.59
N ASP A 153 15.94 5.09 -7.08
CA ASP A 153 17.06 4.26 -7.52
C ASP A 153 16.54 3.09 -8.39
N GLU A 154 17.47 2.25 -8.83
CA GLU A 154 17.18 1.02 -9.58
C GLU A 154 16.32 0.02 -8.78
N TRP A 155 16.39 0.06 -7.45
CA TRP A 155 15.55 -0.77 -6.60
C TRP A 155 14.08 -0.39 -6.70
N GLY A 156 13.77 0.92 -6.74
CA GLY A 156 12.42 1.41 -7.01
C GLY A 156 11.86 0.89 -8.34
N GLU A 157 12.70 0.82 -9.37
CA GLU A 157 12.33 0.27 -10.68
C GLU A 157 12.09 -1.23 -10.65
N THR A 158 12.95 -1.97 -9.96
CA THR A 158 12.77 -3.42 -9.79
C THR A 158 11.47 -3.73 -9.06
N LYS A 159 11.15 -2.97 -8.01
CA LYS A 159 9.88 -3.09 -7.29
C LYS A 159 8.68 -2.82 -8.19
N LYS A 160 8.74 -1.76 -9.01
CA LYS A 160 7.69 -1.44 -9.99
C LYS A 160 7.45 -2.64 -10.93
N ARG A 161 8.52 -3.17 -11.56
CA ARG A 161 8.42 -4.32 -12.46
C ARG A 161 7.81 -5.56 -11.79
N ARG A 162 8.22 -5.86 -10.55
CA ARG A 162 7.66 -6.99 -9.78
C ARG A 162 6.17 -6.82 -9.53
N LEU A 163 5.71 -5.62 -9.22
CA LEU A 163 4.28 -5.35 -8.99
C LEU A 163 3.46 -5.42 -10.28
N GLU A 164 4.00 -4.93 -11.40
CA GLU A 164 3.36 -5.05 -12.72
C GLU A 164 3.25 -6.52 -13.15
N ALA A 165 4.26 -7.34 -12.87
CA ALA A 165 4.24 -8.78 -13.14
C ALA A 165 3.17 -9.53 -12.31
N LEU A 166 2.69 -8.95 -11.21
CA LEU A 166 1.56 -9.47 -10.42
C LEU A 166 0.20 -9.01 -10.93
N GLY A 167 0.16 -8.31 -12.07
CA GLY A 167 -1.07 -7.84 -12.72
C GLY A 167 -1.59 -6.50 -12.20
N TYR A 168 -0.91 -5.87 -11.23
CA TYR A 168 -1.35 -4.57 -10.71
C TYR A 168 -1.09 -3.44 -11.71
N SER A 169 -2.03 -2.50 -11.80
CA SER A 169 -1.74 -1.17 -12.32
C SER A 169 -0.77 -0.45 -11.39
N VAL A 170 0.36 0.03 -11.90
CA VAL A 170 1.37 0.74 -11.08
C VAL A 170 1.55 2.18 -11.57
N GLU A 171 1.34 3.15 -10.68
CA GLU A 171 1.55 4.57 -10.96
C GLU A 171 2.78 5.08 -10.20
N THR A 172 3.71 5.72 -10.92
CA THR A 172 4.86 6.39 -10.31
C THR A 172 4.45 7.81 -9.91
N LEU A 173 4.41 8.09 -8.61
CA LEU A 173 4.06 9.42 -8.09
C LEU A 173 5.15 10.45 -8.38
N TRP A 174 6.41 10.04 -8.27
CA TRP A 174 7.57 10.83 -8.64
C TRP A 174 8.81 9.97 -8.82
N ARG A 175 9.78 10.57 -9.51
CA ARG A 175 11.15 10.11 -9.68
C ARG A 175 12.05 11.19 -9.10
N ARG A 176 12.83 10.86 -8.08
CA ARG A 176 13.73 11.79 -7.37
C ARG A 176 15.06 11.10 -7.13
N THR A 177 16.13 11.82 -6.94
CA THR A 177 17.40 11.27 -6.45
C THR A 177 17.36 11.06 -4.94
N MET A 178 18.29 10.28 -4.41
CA MET A 178 18.43 10.09 -2.95
C MET A 178 18.70 11.41 -2.20
N ALA A 179 19.30 12.40 -2.86
CA ALA A 179 19.57 13.72 -2.27
C ALA A 179 18.29 14.56 -2.10
N GLU A 180 17.27 14.32 -2.93
CA GLU A 180 16.00 15.05 -2.91
C GLU A 180 14.97 14.45 -1.93
N ARG A 181 15.36 13.45 -1.13
CA ARG A 181 14.48 12.86 -0.12
C ARG A 181 14.29 13.83 1.05
N VAL A 182 13.06 13.95 1.53
CA VAL A 182 12.74 14.77 2.72
C VAL A 182 13.49 14.25 3.97
N THR A 183 13.54 12.93 4.13
CA THR A 183 14.22 12.25 5.25
C THR A 183 14.34 10.76 4.94
N SER A 184 15.08 10.02 5.78
CA SER A 184 15.12 8.56 5.73
C SER A 184 15.04 7.90 7.09
N GLY A 185 14.50 6.68 7.12
CA GLY A 185 14.57 5.84 8.31
C GLY A 185 16.01 5.59 8.78
N THR A 186 17.00 5.59 7.88
CA THR A 186 18.41 5.42 8.25
C THR A 186 18.92 6.53 9.15
N GLU A 187 18.60 7.79 8.84
CA GLU A 187 18.96 8.95 9.67
C GLU A 187 18.27 8.90 11.03
N ILE A 188 16.99 8.53 11.07
CA ILE A 188 16.23 8.39 12.32
C ILE A 188 16.84 7.28 13.18
N ARG A 189 17.08 6.10 12.62
CA ARG A 189 17.71 4.98 13.36
C ARG A 189 19.11 5.35 13.85
N ALA A 190 19.88 6.12 13.09
CA ALA A 190 21.19 6.62 13.54
C ALA A 190 21.07 7.60 14.71
N ALA A 191 20.16 8.56 14.64
CA ALA A 191 19.91 9.49 15.74
C ALA A 191 19.42 8.79 17.02
N LEU A 192 18.54 7.79 16.88
CA LEU A 192 18.10 6.95 18.00
C LEU A 192 19.28 6.23 18.67
N ARG A 193 20.18 5.62 17.89
CA ARG A 193 21.39 4.97 18.43
C ARG A 193 22.32 5.93 19.15
N ALA A 194 22.40 7.17 18.69
CA ALA A 194 23.22 8.20 19.31
C ALA A 194 22.55 8.86 20.53
N GLY A 195 21.37 8.38 20.96
CA GLY A 195 20.59 9.03 22.04
C GLY A 195 20.13 10.45 21.70
N SER A 196 20.13 10.82 20.41
CA SER A 196 19.89 12.18 19.97
C SER A 196 18.40 12.43 19.73
N ALA A 197 17.82 13.45 20.37
CA ALA A 197 16.44 13.88 20.10
C ALA A 197 16.23 14.46 18.69
N ARG A 198 17.29 14.56 17.86
CA ARG A 198 17.23 15.10 16.49
C ARG A 198 16.26 14.34 15.57
N TRP A 199 15.90 13.10 15.87
CA TRP A 199 14.93 12.37 15.05
C TRP A 199 13.49 12.94 15.16
N ARG A 200 13.15 13.64 16.25
CA ARG A 200 11.76 14.13 16.49
C ARG A 200 11.22 15.00 15.35
N ARG A 201 12.07 15.83 14.73
CA ARG A 201 11.68 16.70 13.61
C ARG A 201 11.39 15.95 12.30
N HIS A 202 11.71 14.67 12.22
CA HIS A 202 11.59 13.86 11.01
C HIS A 202 10.34 12.97 11.02
N VAL A 203 9.54 13.02 12.07
CA VAL A 203 8.31 12.22 12.23
C VAL A 203 7.14 13.13 12.60
N SER A 204 5.92 12.61 12.45
CA SER A 204 4.73 13.29 12.95
C SER A 204 4.80 13.46 14.47
N PRO A 205 4.30 14.57 15.06
CA PRO A 205 4.18 14.75 16.50
C PRO A 205 3.49 13.59 17.21
N ARG A 206 2.47 12.96 16.60
CA ARG A 206 1.76 11.81 17.17
C ARG A 206 2.60 10.52 17.22
N VAL A 207 3.65 10.43 16.41
CA VAL A 207 4.58 9.30 16.38
C VAL A 207 5.66 9.40 17.47
N VAL A 208 6.00 10.62 17.91
CA VAL A 208 7.05 10.88 18.91
C VAL A 208 6.90 10.05 20.19
N PRO A 209 5.76 10.05 20.91
CA PRO A 209 5.64 9.30 22.16
C PRO A 209 5.74 7.78 21.96
N LEU A 210 5.22 7.26 20.85
CA LEU A 210 5.33 5.83 20.50
C LEU A 210 6.80 5.45 20.26
N LEU A 211 7.49 6.25 19.46
CA LEU A 211 8.88 5.98 19.10
C LEU A 211 9.81 6.09 20.32
N GLU A 212 9.53 7.00 21.26
CA GLU A 212 10.24 7.08 22.55
C GLU A 212 10.02 5.84 23.42
N ALA A 213 8.77 5.35 23.50
CA ALA A 213 8.48 4.14 24.25
C ALA A 213 9.20 2.92 23.64
N TYR A 214 9.13 2.75 22.32
CA TYR A 214 9.75 1.61 21.64
C TYR A 214 11.29 1.71 21.61
N ALA A 215 11.86 2.91 21.54
CA ALA A 215 13.31 3.09 21.59
C ALA A 215 13.92 2.76 22.96
N ARG A 216 13.18 3.02 24.06
CA ARG A 216 13.60 2.60 25.40
C ARG A 216 13.64 1.08 25.54
N ASP A 217 12.58 0.40 25.11
CA ASP A 217 12.51 -1.08 25.08
C ASP A 217 13.68 -1.69 24.29
N LEU A 218 14.03 -1.12 23.13
CA LEU A 218 15.21 -1.53 22.36
C LEU A 218 16.54 -1.35 23.11
N THR A 219 16.63 -0.32 23.93
CA THR A 219 17.82 -0.06 24.75
C THR A 219 17.90 -1.07 25.89
N ASP A 220 16.78 -1.37 26.54
CA ASP A 220 16.72 -2.34 27.64
C ASP A 220 17.07 -3.76 27.17
N ARG A 221 16.55 -4.21 26.01
CA ARG A 221 16.90 -5.52 25.42
C ARG A 221 18.39 -5.68 25.14
N ARG A 222 19.07 -4.60 24.74
CA ARG A 222 20.53 -4.60 24.54
C ARG A 222 21.28 -4.78 25.86
N HIS A 223 20.80 -4.18 26.94
CA HIS A 223 21.43 -4.31 28.26
C HIS A 223 21.20 -5.71 28.86
N THR A 224 20.10 -6.38 28.50
CA THR A 224 19.76 -7.73 29.00
C THR A 224 20.28 -8.87 28.12
N GLY A 225 21.01 -8.57 27.04
CA GLY A 225 21.59 -9.58 26.14
C GLY A 225 20.57 -10.32 25.28
N GLN A 226 19.32 -9.84 25.21
CA GLN A 226 18.32 -10.37 24.30
C GLN A 226 18.50 -9.71 22.92
N ASN A 227 18.79 -10.52 21.91
CA ASN A 227 18.94 -10.02 20.53
C ASN A 227 17.60 -9.41 20.07
N PRO A 228 17.58 -8.21 19.47
CA PRO A 228 16.36 -7.58 18.98
C PRO A 228 15.69 -8.36 17.84
#